data_AF-A0A815WLT5-F1
#
_entry.id   AF-A0A815WLT5-F1
#
_cell.length_a   1.000
_cell.length_b   1.000
_cell.length_c   1.000
_cell.angle_alpha   90.00
_cell.angle_beta   90.00
_cell.angle_gamma   90.00
#
_symmetry.space_group_name_H-M   'P 1'
#
loop_
_entity.id
_entity.type
_entity.pdbx_description
1 polymer ?
#
loop_
_entity_poly.entity_id
_entity_poly.type
_entity_poly.pdbx_seq_one_letter_code
_entity_poly.pdbx_strand_id
1 'polypeptide(L)'
;MDDEEFEENIGNTDDFNDDVTASAGLGLSLEKRFERLNQSDRIDQLYGCSRYTAFEERIGWLYNLQPCEIFDEERRRFVSALDLYFIGEVGDRFKISIVYPPYFYVGTKLGRENDVYAYLSKRYHNRCLSCELVAKEDLDLPNHLAGIKRTFIRLRFHDIDDLIKARKEIQPIVKRNTEREKEQQSRPELAV
;
A
#
# COMPACT_ATOMS: atom_id res chain seq x y z
N MET A 1 8.25 38.29 -21.55
CA MET A 1 8.97 37.53 -20.50
C MET A 1 7.84 36.85 -19.81
N ASP A 2 7.53 35.67 -20.31
CA ASP A 2 6.26 35.01 -20.08
C ASP A 2 6.43 34.14 -18.84
N ASP A 3 5.51 34.34 -17.90
CA ASP A 3 5.41 33.56 -16.67
C ASP A 3 4.96 32.15 -17.05
N GLU A 4 5.89 31.20 -17.11
CA GLU A 4 5.57 29.78 -17.20
C GLU A 4 5.01 29.32 -15.85
N GLU A 5 3.68 29.18 -15.79
CA GLU A 5 2.99 28.39 -14.77
C GLU A 5 3.56 26.97 -14.79
N PHE A 6 4.36 26.64 -13.77
CA PHE A 6 4.73 25.27 -13.46
C PHE A 6 3.49 24.54 -12.94
N GLU A 7 2.79 23.82 -13.82
CA GLU A 7 1.80 22.84 -13.38
C GLU A 7 2.51 21.77 -12.54
N GLU A 8 2.10 21.65 -11.27
CA GLU A 8 2.52 20.57 -10.37
C GLU A 8 2.17 19.23 -11.00
N ASN A 9 3.19 18.54 -11.51
CA ASN A 9 3.11 17.15 -11.94
C ASN A 9 2.99 16.26 -10.69
N ILE A 10 1.83 16.31 -10.02
CA ILE A 10 1.43 15.29 -9.06
C ILE A 10 1.22 14.04 -9.91
N GLY A 11 2.28 13.22 -10.03
CA GLY A 11 2.24 11.96 -10.75
C GLY A 11 0.97 11.22 -10.39
N ASN A 12 0.11 11.00 -11.40
CA ASN A 12 -1.20 10.42 -11.21
C ASN A 12 -0.97 8.98 -10.69
N THR A 13 -1.19 8.75 -9.39
CA THR A 13 -1.02 7.44 -8.74
C THR A 13 -2.10 6.43 -9.15
N ASP A 14 -2.86 6.76 -10.18
CA ASP A 14 -3.89 5.93 -10.79
C ASP A 14 -3.25 4.91 -11.77
N ASP A 15 -2.17 5.25 -12.46
CA ASP A 15 -1.51 4.35 -13.43
C ASP A 15 -0.86 3.13 -12.75
N PHE A 16 -0.37 3.28 -11.51
CA PHE A 16 0.16 2.15 -10.72
C PHE A 16 -0.96 1.25 -10.16
N ASN A 17 -2.20 1.75 -10.13
CA ASN A 17 -3.32 1.08 -9.48
C ASN A 17 -3.93 0.00 -10.38
N ASP A 18 -3.96 0.20 -11.70
CA ASP A 18 -4.65 -0.71 -12.63
C ASP A 18 -3.98 -2.10 -12.75
N ASP A 19 -2.65 -2.17 -12.67
CA ASP A 19 -1.92 -3.45 -12.77
C ASP A 19 -1.97 -4.25 -11.44
N VAL A 20 -1.95 -3.53 -10.32
CA VAL A 20 -2.08 -4.10 -8.97
C VAL A 20 -3.53 -4.54 -8.69
N THR A 21 -4.52 -3.83 -9.23
CA THR A 21 -5.95 -4.16 -9.06
C THR A 21 -6.36 -5.42 -9.84
N ALA A 22 -5.81 -5.62 -11.04
CA ALA A 22 -6.06 -6.82 -11.84
C ALA A 22 -5.47 -8.09 -11.21
N SER A 23 -4.26 -7.98 -10.66
CA SER A 23 -3.54 -9.08 -10.00
C SER A 23 -4.14 -9.44 -8.63
N ALA A 24 -4.56 -8.45 -7.83
CA ALA A 24 -5.17 -8.66 -6.50
C ALA A 24 -6.59 -9.28 -6.53
N GLY A 25 -7.22 -9.39 -7.71
CA GLY A 25 -8.53 -10.05 -7.81
C GLY A 25 -9.67 -9.30 -7.09
N LEU A 26 -9.62 -7.97 -7.11
CA LEU A 26 -10.62 -7.11 -6.48
C LEU A 26 -12.05 -7.51 -6.84
N GLY A 27 -12.85 -7.79 -5.82
CA GLY A 27 -14.28 -8.06 -5.98
C GLY A 27 -14.63 -9.47 -6.50
N LEU A 28 -13.66 -10.39 -6.53
CA LEU A 28 -13.92 -11.79 -6.84
C LEU A 28 -14.50 -12.54 -5.64
N SER A 29 -15.29 -13.58 -5.91
CA SER A 29 -15.74 -14.51 -4.86
C SER A 29 -14.55 -15.25 -4.26
N LEU A 30 -14.71 -15.73 -3.02
CA LEU A 30 -13.68 -16.52 -2.33
C LEU A 30 -13.26 -17.74 -3.16
N GLU A 31 -14.22 -18.42 -3.79
CA GLU A 31 -13.99 -19.57 -4.67
C GLU A 31 -13.07 -19.20 -5.84
N LYS A 32 -13.34 -18.10 -6.54
CA LYS A 32 -12.50 -17.63 -7.65
C LYS A 32 -11.09 -17.25 -7.21
N ARG A 33 -10.93 -16.70 -6.01
CA ARG A 33 -9.59 -16.41 -5.44
C ARG A 33 -8.84 -17.70 -5.16
N PHE A 34 -9.47 -18.70 -4.57
CA PHE A 34 -8.88 -20.03 -4.40
C PHE A 34 -8.50 -20.70 -5.71
N GLU A 35 -9.38 -20.64 -6.72
CA GLU A 35 -9.11 -21.19 -8.05
C GLU A 35 -7.88 -20.54 -8.68
N ARG A 36 -7.75 -19.21 -8.60
CA ARG A 36 -6.57 -18.48 -9.11
C ARG A 36 -5.29 -18.89 -8.41
N LEU A 37 -5.30 -19.00 -7.07
CA LEU A 37 -4.11 -19.42 -6.32
C LEU A 37 -3.69 -20.84 -6.68
N ASN A 38 -4.65 -21.77 -6.73
CA ASN A 38 -4.38 -23.15 -7.12
C ASN A 38 -3.88 -23.25 -8.56
N GLN A 39 -4.43 -22.45 -9.47
CA GLN A 39 -3.99 -22.39 -10.86
C GLN A 39 -2.57 -21.84 -10.98
N SER A 40 -2.25 -20.75 -10.28
CA SER A 40 -0.90 -20.16 -10.27
C SER A 40 0.12 -21.16 -9.72
N ASP A 41 -0.15 -21.74 -8.55
CA ASP A 41 0.76 -22.71 -7.92
C ASP A 41 0.96 -23.95 -8.80
N ARG A 42 -0.10 -24.41 -9.49
CA ARG A 42 0.00 -25.52 -10.44
C ARG A 42 0.88 -25.18 -11.64
N ILE A 43 0.74 -23.98 -12.19
CA ILE A 43 1.55 -23.51 -13.32
C ILE A 43 3.02 -23.40 -12.88
N ASP A 44 3.28 -22.82 -11.71
CA ASP A 44 4.64 -22.69 -11.17
C ASP A 44 5.30 -24.05 -10.96
N GLN A 45 4.57 -25.02 -10.43
CA GLN A 45 5.05 -26.40 -10.30
C GLN A 45 5.38 -27.04 -11.65
N LEU A 46 4.57 -26.79 -12.69
CA LEU A 46 4.84 -27.29 -14.04
C LEU A 46 6.14 -26.74 -14.62
N TYR A 47 6.50 -25.50 -14.27
CA TYR A 47 7.77 -24.87 -14.64
C TYR A 47 8.94 -25.17 -13.69
N GLY A 48 8.75 -26.09 -12.73
CA GLY A 48 9.77 -26.51 -11.77
C GLY A 48 10.00 -25.53 -10.62
N CYS A 49 9.12 -24.54 -10.43
CA CYS A 49 9.19 -23.55 -9.36
C CYS A 49 8.34 -24.00 -8.16
N SER A 50 8.84 -24.97 -7.39
CA SER A 50 8.17 -25.41 -6.17
C SER A 50 8.35 -24.39 -5.04
N ARG A 51 7.29 -24.21 -4.22
CA ARG A 51 7.34 -23.37 -3.02
C ARG A 51 8.28 -24.04 -2.00
N TYR A 52 9.33 -23.33 -1.63
CA TYR A 52 10.28 -23.76 -0.62
C TYR A 52 9.72 -23.50 0.78
N THR A 53 9.55 -24.57 1.55
CA THR A 53 8.98 -24.54 2.91
C THR A 53 9.90 -25.18 3.95
N ALA A 54 11.11 -25.58 3.55
CA ALA A 54 12.06 -26.18 4.48
C ALA A 54 12.68 -25.12 5.40
N PHE A 55 13.12 -25.57 6.57
CA PHE A 55 13.79 -24.73 7.58
C PHE A 55 15.27 -24.49 7.27
N GLU A 56 15.81 -25.17 6.27
CA GLU A 56 17.21 -25.05 5.88
C GLU A 56 17.43 -23.74 5.10
N GLU A 57 18.61 -23.15 5.27
CA GLU A 57 18.99 -22.00 4.47
C GLU A 57 19.33 -22.47 3.06
N ARG A 58 18.82 -21.74 2.06
CA ARG A 58 19.09 -22.02 0.65
C ARG A 58 19.46 -20.75 -0.08
N ILE A 59 20.59 -20.81 -0.77
CA ILE A 59 21.11 -19.68 -1.55
C ILE A 59 20.59 -19.79 -2.98
N GLY A 60 20.15 -18.65 -3.53
CA GLY A 60 19.70 -18.56 -4.90
C GLY A 60 19.68 -17.13 -5.43
N TRP A 61 19.72 -17.01 -6.75
CA TRP A 61 19.60 -15.74 -7.47
C TRP A 61 18.14 -15.40 -7.69
N LEU A 62 17.68 -14.30 -7.10
CA LEU A 62 16.34 -13.76 -7.32
C LEU A 62 16.22 -13.25 -8.76
N TYR A 63 15.35 -13.85 -9.56
CA TYR A 63 15.17 -13.48 -10.97
C TYR A 63 13.79 -12.89 -11.27
N ASN A 64 12.78 -13.14 -10.43
CA ASN A 64 11.45 -12.55 -10.60
C ASN A 64 10.75 -12.34 -9.25
N LEU A 65 9.85 -11.37 -9.21
CA LEU A 65 8.99 -11.07 -8.08
C LEU A 65 7.56 -10.86 -8.58
N GLN A 66 6.59 -11.50 -7.96
CA GLN A 66 5.19 -11.36 -8.37
C GLN A 66 4.27 -11.18 -7.16
N PRO A 67 3.41 -10.14 -7.14
CA PRO A 67 2.39 -10.01 -6.11
C PRO A 67 1.48 -11.25 -6.10
N CYS A 68 1.19 -11.75 -4.92
CA CYS A 68 0.33 -12.91 -4.73
C CYS A 68 -0.54 -12.74 -3.48
N GLU A 69 -1.43 -13.70 -3.29
CA GLU A 69 -2.25 -13.79 -2.09
C GLU A 69 -2.02 -15.14 -1.44
N ILE A 70 -2.03 -15.18 -0.11
CA ILE A 70 -1.97 -16.41 0.65
C ILE A 70 -3.21 -16.47 1.52
N PHE A 71 -3.78 -17.66 1.66
CA PHE A 71 -4.86 -17.88 2.60
C PHE A 71 -4.28 -18.10 4.00
N ASP A 72 -4.51 -17.16 4.91
CA ASP A 72 -4.17 -17.27 6.32
C ASP A 72 -5.26 -18.09 7.03
N GLU A 73 -4.94 -19.32 7.41
CA GLU A 73 -5.87 -20.24 8.06
C GLU A 73 -6.30 -19.77 9.46
N GLU A 74 -5.41 -19.12 10.21
CA GLU A 74 -5.70 -18.63 11.56
C GLU A 74 -6.73 -17.51 11.53
N ARG A 75 -6.57 -16.58 10.59
CA ARG A 75 -7.46 -15.43 10.43
C ARG A 75 -8.61 -15.67 9.46
N ARG A 76 -8.66 -16.86 8.83
CA ARG A 76 -9.65 -17.26 7.82
C ARG A 76 -9.84 -16.22 6.72
N ARG A 77 -8.75 -15.59 6.27
CA ARG A 77 -8.77 -14.53 5.26
C ARG A 77 -7.58 -14.62 4.31
N PHE A 78 -7.72 -14.02 3.14
CA PHE A 78 -6.58 -13.79 2.26
C PHE A 78 -5.72 -12.65 2.79
N VAL A 79 -4.41 -12.81 2.69
CA VAL A 79 -3.41 -11.80 2.98
C VAL A 79 -2.55 -11.55 1.76
N SER A 80 -2.15 -10.31 1.53
CA SER A 80 -1.22 -9.95 0.47
C SER A 80 0.17 -10.46 0.79
N ALA A 81 0.81 -11.00 -0.23
CA ALA A 81 2.13 -11.57 -0.17
C ALA A 81 2.89 -11.32 -1.47
N LEU A 82 4.16 -11.69 -1.48
CA LEU A 82 5.04 -11.57 -2.63
C LEU A 82 5.69 -12.93 -2.87
N ASP A 83 5.49 -13.48 -4.06
CA ASP A 83 6.21 -14.65 -4.53
C ASP A 83 7.55 -14.20 -5.13
N LEU A 84 8.63 -14.68 -4.53
CA LEU A 84 10.00 -14.46 -4.93
C LEU A 84 10.52 -15.71 -5.63
N TYR A 85 10.98 -15.59 -6.87
CA TYR A 85 11.45 -16.71 -7.66
C TYR A 85 12.97 -16.71 -7.78
N PHE A 86 13.58 -17.85 -7.47
CA PHE A 86 15.02 -18.02 -7.38
C PHE A 86 15.53 -19.12 -8.31
N ILE A 87 16.77 -18.96 -8.76
CA ILE A 87 17.59 -20.01 -9.33
C ILE A 87 18.67 -20.36 -8.31
N GLY A 88 18.69 -21.60 -7.82
CA GLY A 88 19.68 -22.08 -6.87
C GLY A 88 21.04 -22.34 -7.52
N GLU A 89 22.03 -22.65 -6.68
CA GLU A 89 23.43 -22.84 -7.10
C GLU A 89 23.60 -24.03 -8.07
N VAL A 90 22.73 -25.03 -7.99
CA VAL A 90 22.77 -26.25 -8.83
C VAL A 90 21.89 -26.08 -10.08
N GLY A 91 21.35 -24.89 -10.33
CA GLY A 91 20.47 -24.60 -11.46
C GLY A 91 19.02 -25.05 -11.28
N ASP A 92 18.68 -25.49 -10.07
CA ASP A 92 17.32 -25.76 -9.66
C ASP A 92 16.53 -24.47 -9.43
N ARG A 93 15.21 -24.52 -9.56
CA ARG A 93 14.33 -23.36 -9.37
C ARG A 93 13.49 -23.56 -8.13
N PHE A 94 13.23 -22.49 -7.42
CA PHE A 94 12.34 -22.51 -6.28
C PHE A 94 11.71 -21.15 -6.07
N LYS A 95 10.58 -21.12 -5.35
CA LYS A 95 9.95 -19.86 -4.94
C LYS A 95 9.74 -19.78 -3.44
N ILE A 96 9.78 -18.58 -2.89
CA ILE A 96 9.44 -18.29 -1.49
C ILE A 96 8.34 -17.25 -1.49
N SER A 97 7.35 -17.42 -0.61
CA SER A 97 6.26 -16.46 -0.47
C SER A 97 6.42 -15.70 0.84
N ILE A 98 6.52 -14.37 0.76
CA ILE A 98 6.65 -13.51 1.94
C ILE A 98 5.36 -12.70 2.12
N VAL A 99 4.74 -12.81 3.29
CA VAL A 99 3.57 -12.01 3.64
C VAL A 99 3.99 -10.55 3.78
N TYR A 100 3.26 -9.66 3.10
CA TYR A 100 3.52 -8.23 3.12
C TYR A 100 2.21 -7.47 3.39
N PRO A 101 2.07 -6.82 4.55
CA PRO A 101 0.91 -5.97 4.84
C PRO A 101 1.00 -4.66 4.05
N PRO A 102 0.13 -4.43 3.04
CA PRO A 102 0.15 -3.20 2.27
C PRO A 102 -0.23 -2.00 3.15
N TYR A 103 0.33 -0.82 2.86
CA TYR A 103 0.12 0.38 3.67
C TYR A 103 0.11 1.66 2.85
N PHE A 104 -0.50 2.71 3.41
CA PHE A 104 -0.30 4.09 2.95
C PHE A 104 -0.21 5.04 4.14
N TYR A 105 0.22 6.27 3.86
CA TYR A 105 0.33 7.34 4.83
C TYR A 105 -0.74 8.40 4.60
N VAL A 106 -1.28 8.94 5.70
CA VAL A 106 -2.16 10.10 5.69
C VAL A 106 -1.43 11.26 6.33
N GLY A 107 -1.24 12.33 5.56
CA GLY A 107 -0.76 13.61 6.07
C GLY A 107 -1.89 14.39 6.73
N THR A 108 -1.60 15.04 7.85
CA THR A 108 -2.56 15.91 8.55
C THR A 108 -2.05 17.34 8.59
N LYS A 109 -2.96 18.27 8.94
CA LYS A 109 -2.56 19.59 9.39
C LYS A 109 -1.81 19.47 10.72
N LEU A 110 -0.88 20.38 10.94
CA LEU A 110 -0.07 20.42 12.15
C LEU A 110 -0.99 20.57 13.38
N GLY A 111 -0.77 19.73 14.40
CA GLY A 111 -1.52 19.76 15.65
C GLY A 111 -2.86 19.00 15.63
N ARG A 112 -3.26 18.40 14.50
CA ARG A 112 -4.48 17.56 14.40
C ARG A 112 -4.18 16.08 14.16
N GLU A 113 -2.94 15.66 14.32
CA GLU A 113 -2.48 14.29 14.11
C GLU A 113 -3.26 13.30 14.98
N ASN A 114 -3.43 13.64 16.27
CA ASN A 114 -4.11 12.77 17.24
C ASN A 114 -5.61 12.62 16.98
N ASP A 115 -6.28 13.71 16.58
CA ASP A 115 -7.71 13.69 16.26
C ASP A 115 -7.99 12.83 15.02
N VAL A 116 -7.18 13.01 13.98
CA VAL A 116 -7.30 12.24 12.74
C VAL A 116 -6.92 10.79 13.00
N TYR A 117 -5.90 10.52 13.80
CA TYR A 117 -5.53 9.17 14.22
C TYR A 117 -6.68 8.47 14.94
N ALA A 118 -7.33 9.14 15.91
CA ALA A 118 -8.47 8.58 16.64
C ALA A 118 -9.67 8.32 15.73
N TYR A 119 -9.91 9.21 14.75
CA TYR A 119 -10.95 9.01 13.76
C TYR A 119 -10.67 7.79 12.86
N LEU A 120 -9.48 7.71 12.28
CA LEU A 120 -9.10 6.64 11.35
C LEU A 120 -9.01 5.29 12.05
N SER A 121 -8.45 5.24 13.27
CA SER A 121 -8.34 4.00 14.04
C SER A 121 -9.73 3.44 14.40
N LYS A 122 -10.67 4.30 14.79
CA LYS A 122 -12.07 3.90 15.05
C LYS A 122 -12.80 3.50 13.77
N ARG A 123 -12.60 4.23 12.67
CA ARG A 123 -13.30 4.00 11.39
C ARG A 123 -12.87 2.70 10.73
N TYR A 124 -11.58 2.36 10.80
CA TYR A 124 -10.99 1.22 10.08
C TYR A 124 -10.59 0.05 10.98
N HIS A 125 -10.93 0.06 12.28
CA HIS A 125 -10.57 -0.98 13.25
C HIS A 125 -10.76 -2.42 12.76
N ASN A 126 -11.86 -2.70 12.04
CA ASN A 126 -12.19 -4.06 11.56
C ASN A 126 -11.54 -4.41 10.20
N ARG A 127 -10.89 -3.46 9.53
CA ARG A 127 -10.30 -3.64 8.18
C ARG A 127 -8.78 -3.45 8.16
N CYS A 128 -8.25 -2.52 8.96
CA CYS A 128 -6.82 -2.30 9.04
C CYS A 128 -6.17 -3.31 9.99
N LEU A 129 -5.01 -3.82 9.60
CA LEU A 129 -4.14 -4.61 10.46
C LEU A 129 -3.60 -3.74 11.62
N SER A 130 -3.26 -2.49 11.34
CA SER A 130 -2.81 -1.53 12.37
C SER A 130 -2.86 -0.09 11.85
N CYS A 131 -2.95 0.84 12.80
CA CYS A 131 -2.89 2.27 12.59
C CYS A 131 -1.85 2.85 13.55
N GLU A 132 -0.87 3.63 13.06
CA GLU A 132 0.24 4.13 13.87
C GLU A 132 0.66 5.55 13.44
N LEU A 133 1.14 6.35 14.39
CA LEU A 133 1.78 7.62 14.11
C LEU A 133 3.27 7.40 13.82
N VAL A 134 3.74 7.89 12.66
CA VAL A 134 5.11 7.70 12.18
C VAL A 134 5.69 9.06 11.78
N ALA A 135 6.81 9.43 12.37
CA ALA A 135 7.57 10.61 11.95
C ALA A 135 8.39 10.28 10.70
N LYS A 136 8.18 11.04 9.62
CA LYS A 136 8.92 10.91 8.37
C LYS A 136 9.47 12.26 7.91
N GLU A 137 10.53 12.19 7.12
CA GLU A 137 11.07 13.35 6.43
C GLU A 137 10.16 13.70 5.26
N ASP A 138 9.78 14.97 5.17
CA ASP A 138 8.93 15.52 4.14
C ASP A 138 9.80 16.52 3.37
N LEU A 139 10.26 16.13 2.18
CA LEU A 139 11.21 16.91 1.38
C LEU A 139 10.55 18.19 0.80
N ASP A 140 9.22 18.23 0.77
CA ASP A 140 8.47 19.39 0.31
C ASP A 140 8.30 20.43 1.43
N LEU A 141 8.65 20.09 2.68
CA LEU A 141 8.56 21.01 3.80
C LEU A 141 9.70 22.07 3.72
N PRO A 142 9.40 23.36 3.94
CA PRO A 142 10.46 24.36 4.12
C PRO A 142 11.33 23.94 5.32
N ASN A 143 12.65 23.99 5.15
CA ASN A 143 13.66 23.57 6.13
C ASN A 143 13.75 22.05 6.40
N HIS A 144 13.36 21.19 5.46
CA HIS A 144 13.53 19.73 5.58
C HIS A 144 14.99 19.28 5.83
N LEU A 145 15.98 20.03 5.37
CA LEU A 145 17.41 19.78 5.62
C LEU A 145 17.83 19.98 7.09
N ALA A 146 17.00 20.66 7.89
CA ALA A 146 17.25 20.84 9.33
C ALA A 146 16.86 19.61 10.16
N GLY A 147 16.42 18.51 9.52
CA GLY A 147 16.00 17.27 10.19
C GLY A 147 14.61 17.34 10.80
N ILE A 148 13.80 18.34 10.42
CA ILE A 148 12.41 18.48 10.85
C ILE A 148 11.60 17.36 10.21
N LYS A 149 10.99 16.52 11.04
CA LYS A 149 10.13 15.41 10.61
C LYS A 149 8.68 15.80 10.75
N ARG A 150 7.87 15.44 9.75
CA ARG A 150 6.43 15.54 9.80
C ARG A 150 5.84 14.24 10.32
N THR A 151 4.84 14.34 11.18
CA THR A 151 4.11 13.18 11.67
C THR A 151 3.04 12.79 10.65
N PHE A 152 3.07 11.54 10.23
CA PHE A 152 2.07 10.92 9.36
C PHE A 152 1.35 9.80 10.09
N ILE A 153 0.13 9.49 9.65
CA ILE A 153 -0.61 8.32 10.13
C ILE A 153 -0.41 7.20 9.12
N ARG A 154 0.21 6.10 9.54
CA ARG A 154 0.39 4.89 8.74
C ARG A 154 -0.77 3.93 8.99
N LEU A 155 -1.50 3.61 7.93
CA LEU A 155 -2.53 2.57 7.93
C LEU A 155 -1.99 1.34 7.21
N ARG A 156 -1.92 0.20 7.91
CA ARG A 156 -1.53 -1.10 7.35
C ARG A 156 -2.77 -1.97 7.19
N PHE A 157 -2.88 -2.69 6.08
CA PHE A 157 -3.99 -3.58 5.75
C PHE A 157 -3.48 -5.01 5.60
N HIS A 158 -4.40 -5.97 5.62
CA HIS A 158 -4.07 -7.38 5.37
C HIS A 158 -4.00 -7.70 3.88
N ASP A 159 -4.84 -7.03 3.08
CA ASP A 159 -4.93 -7.21 1.65
C ASP A 159 -4.97 -5.85 0.93
N ILE A 160 -4.69 -5.89 -0.37
CA ILE A 160 -4.72 -4.72 -1.27
C ILE A 160 -6.17 -4.22 -1.44
N ASP A 161 -7.14 -5.12 -1.41
CA ASP A 161 -8.57 -4.81 -1.55
C ASP A 161 -9.07 -3.81 -0.50
N ASP A 162 -8.79 -4.09 0.78
CA ASP A 162 -9.15 -3.25 1.90
C ASP A 162 -8.40 -1.92 1.85
N LEU A 163 -7.13 -1.93 1.42
CA LEU A 163 -6.36 -0.71 1.19
C LEU A 163 -7.04 0.19 0.16
N ILE A 164 -7.40 -0.35 -1.01
CA ILE A 164 -7.99 0.42 -2.11
C ILE A 164 -9.38 0.93 -1.71
N LYS A 165 -10.19 0.12 -1.01
CA LYS A 165 -11.49 0.57 -0.47
C LYS A 165 -11.31 1.72 0.52
N ALA A 166 -10.37 1.61 1.46
CA ALA A 166 -10.07 2.67 2.41
C ALA A 166 -9.59 3.95 1.70
N ARG A 167 -8.70 3.83 0.70
CA ARG A 167 -8.24 4.95 -0.13
C ARG A 167 -9.41 5.64 -0.82
N LYS A 168 -10.31 4.88 -1.48
CA LYS A 168 -11.52 5.41 -2.14
C LYS A 168 -12.47 6.13 -1.19
N GLU A 169 -12.58 5.67 0.07
CA GLU A 169 -13.38 6.35 1.09
C GLU A 169 -12.72 7.66 1.59
N ILE A 170 -11.40 7.71 1.69
CA ILE A 170 -10.64 8.86 2.23
C ILE A 170 -10.42 9.95 1.18
N GLN A 171 -10.15 9.58 -0.07
CA GLN A 171 -9.84 10.51 -1.17
C GLN A 171 -10.86 11.66 -1.34
N PRO A 172 -12.19 11.44 -1.30
CA PRO A 172 -13.15 12.55 -1.40
C PRO A 172 -13.12 13.49 -0.19
N ILE A 173 -12.82 12.97 1.01
CA ILE A 173 -12.67 13.80 2.23
C ILE A 173 -11.43 14.69 2.08
N VAL A 174 -10.32 14.13 1.61
CA VAL A 174 -9.09 14.87 1.34
C VAL A 174 -9.32 15.94 0.28
N LYS A 175 -9.99 15.61 -0.82
CA LYS A 175 -10.31 16.56 -1.90
C LYS A 175 -11.12 17.75 -1.38
N ARG A 176 -12.22 17.50 -0.65
CA ARG A 176 -13.06 18.55 -0.05
C ARG A 176 -12.28 19.41 0.96
N ASN A 177 -11.40 18.80 1.75
CA ASN A 177 -10.59 19.55 2.73
C ASN A 177 -9.54 20.43 2.04
N THR A 178 -8.95 19.95 0.96
CA THR A 178 -7.95 20.69 0.16
C THR A 178 -8.60 21.88 -0.55
N GLU A 179 -9.78 21.69 -1.15
CA GLU A 179 -10.56 22.77 -1.78
C GLU A 179 -10.92 23.88 -0.77
N ARG A 180 -11.42 23.50 0.42
CA ARG A 180 -11.73 24.45 1.50
C ARG A 180 -10.51 25.22 2.00
N GLU A 181 -9.35 24.59 2.02
CA GLU A 181 -8.09 25.24 2.43
C GLU A 181 -7.64 26.26 1.38
N LYS A 182 -7.75 25.94 0.09
CA LYS A 182 -7.50 26.89 -1.01
C LYS A 182 -8.46 28.08 -0.95
N GLU A 183 -9.76 27.85 -0.70
CA GLU A 183 -10.76 28.92 -0.53
C GLU A 183 -10.50 29.81 0.69
N GLN A 184 -9.99 29.24 1.79
CA GLN A 184 -9.64 30.01 2.98
C GLN A 184 -8.39 30.86 2.76
N GLN A 185 -7.40 30.33 2.05
CA GLN A 185 -6.19 31.08 1.68
C GLN A 185 -6.50 32.22 0.70
N SER A 186 -7.49 32.06 -0.18
CA SER A 186 -7.90 33.11 -1.13
C SER A 186 -8.84 34.17 -0.54
N ARG A 187 -9.33 34.00 0.70
CA ARG A 187 -10.17 35.00 1.42
C ARG A 187 -9.47 35.55 2.67
N PRO A 188 -8.40 36.34 2.55
CA PRO A 188 -7.71 36.91 3.71
C PRO A 188 -8.43 38.08 4.41
N GLU A 189 -9.53 38.64 3.87
CA GLU A 189 -10.06 39.96 4.29
C GLU A 189 -11.28 40.02 5.24
N LEU A 190 -11.59 38.99 6.05
CA LEU A 190 -12.71 39.12 7.02
C LEU A 190 -12.42 38.64 8.45
N ALA A 191 -11.15 38.60 8.86
CA ALA A 191 -10.81 38.54 10.28
C ALA A 191 -10.52 39.96 10.79
N VAL A 192 -11.61 40.65 11.19
CA VAL A 192 -11.56 41.84 12.05
C VAL A 192 -11.25 41.42 13.48
#